data_AF-A0A7W7QNW1-F1
#
_entry.id   AF-A0A7W7QNW1-F1
#
_cell.length_a   1.000
_cell.length_b   1.000
_cell.length_c   1.000
_cell.angle_alpha   90.00
_cell.angle_beta   90.00
_cell.angle_gamma   90.00
#
_symmetry.space_group_name_H-M   'P 1'
#
loop_
_entity.id
_entity.type
_entity.pdbx_description
1 polymer ?
#
loop_
_entity_poly.entity_id
_entity_poly.type
_entity_poly.pdbx_seq_one_letter_code
_entity_poly.pdbx_strand_id
1 'polypeptide(L)' 'MIAYGTLALVGLTLTPEIGHYVVGAGWLLHGAWDFAHLHRGKVVARSYAEWCGVFDILIGLGLIFLP' A
#
# COMPACT_ATOMS: atom_id res chain seq x y z
N MET A 1 -13.39 9.59 -0.61
CA MET A 1 -12.71 9.72 -1.91
C MET A 1 -11.85 10.96 -2.04
N ILE A 2 -12.26 12.14 -1.53
CA ILE A 2 -11.45 13.38 -1.63
C ILE A 2 -10.03 13.19 -1.10
N ALA A 3 -9.85 12.66 0.11
CA ALA A 3 -8.51 12.43 0.68
C ALA A 3 -7.62 11.55 -0.23
N TYR A 4 -8.15 10.44 -0.73
CA TYR A 4 -7.44 9.58 -1.67
C TYR A 4 -7.11 10.30 -2.98
N GLY A 5 -8.07 11.03 -3.55
CA GLY A 5 -7.87 11.81 -4.77
C GLY A 5 -6.79 12.89 -4.58
N THR A 6 -6.77 13.57 -3.44
CA THR A 6 -5.72 14.55 -3.10
C THR A 6 -4.35 13.88 -3.01
N LEU A 7 -4.23 12.73 -2.34
CA LEU A 7 -2.96 11.99 -2.28
C LEU A 7 -2.50 11.54 -3.66
N ALA A 8 -3.41 11.09 -4.51
CA ALA A 8 -3.09 10.71 -5.88
C ALA A 8 -2.57 11.90 -6.71
N LEU A 9 -3.24 13.06 -6.61
CA LEU A 9 -2.80 14.29 -7.29
C LEU A 9 -1.45 14.79 -6.77
N VAL A 10 -1.20 14.70 -5.46
CA VAL A 10 0.11 15.02 -4.87
C VAL A 10 1.18 14.05 -5.38
N GLY A 11 0.86 12.76 -5.52
CA GLY A 11 1.78 11.78 -6.09
C GLY A 11 2.27 12.16 -7.49
N LEU A 12 1.41 12.76 -8.33
CA LEU A 12 1.77 13.22 -9.67
C LEU A 12 2.79 14.36 -9.70
N THR A 13 3.01 15.05 -8.58
CA THR A 13 4.00 16.14 -8.50
C THR A 13 5.34 15.68 -7.95
N LEU A 14 5.46 14.41 -7.53
CA LEU A 14 6.70 13.84 -7.00
C LEU A 14 7.65 13.42 -8.11
N THR A 15 8.95 13.61 -7.89
CA THR A 15 9.97 13.04 -8.77
C THR A 15 10.10 11.53 -8.51
N PRO A 16 10.59 10.73 -9.47
CA PRO A 16 10.73 9.28 -9.29
C PRO A 16 11.57 8.89 -8.06
N GLU A 17 12.63 9.67 -7.75
CA GLU A 17 13.56 9.42 -6.64
C GLU A 17 12.91 9.51 -5.25
N ILE A 18 11.78 10.23 -5.13
CA ILE A 18 11.01 10.31 -3.87
C ILE A 18 9.70 9.55 -4.00
N GLY A 19 9.11 9.54 -5.20
CA GLY A 19 7.84 8.89 -5.50
C GLY A 19 7.84 7.40 -5.17
N HIS A 20 8.91 6.67 -5.49
CA HIS A 20 8.99 5.24 -5.19
C HIS A 20 8.97 4.95 -3.67
N TYR A 21 9.58 5.78 -2.84
CA TYR A 21 9.49 5.67 -1.38
C TYR A 21 8.10 6.00 -0.86
N VAL A 22 7.46 7.06 -1.37
CA VAL A 22 6.11 7.48 -0.95
C VAL A 22 5.08 6.41 -1.30
N VAL A 23 5.11 5.92 -2.55
CA VAL A 23 4.21 4.86 -3.01
C VAL A 23 4.51 3.56 -2.28
N GLY A 24 5.79 3.19 -2.13
CA GLY A 24 6.20 2.00 -1.37
C GLY A 24 5.73 2.02 0.08
N ALA A 25 5.85 3.16 0.76
CA ALA A 25 5.31 3.35 2.11
C ALA A 25 3.77 3.20 2.15
N GLY A 26 3.07 3.72 1.14
CA GLY A 26 1.63 3.54 0.98
C GLY A 26 1.22 2.06 0.89
N TRP A 27 1.93 1.28 0.07
CA TRP A 27 1.73 -0.18 -0.02
C TRP A 27 1.97 -0.86 1.33
N LEU A 28 3.08 -0.57 2.02
CA LEU A 28 3.37 -1.19 3.33
C LEU A 28 2.33 -0.86 4.39
N LEU A 29 1.83 0.39 4.41
CA LEU A 29 0.75 0.80 5.32
C LEU A 29 -0.55 0.06 5.00
N HIS A 30 -0.86 -0.16 3.72
CA HIS A 30 -2.01 -0.96 3.32
C HIS A 30 -1.84 -2.45 3.70
N GLY A 31 -0.66 -3.04 3.50
CA GLY A 31 -0.39 -4.40 3.98
C GLY A 31 -0.55 -4.57 5.49
N ALA A 32 -0.15 -3.55 6.27
CA ALA A 32 -0.40 -3.52 7.72
C ALA A 32 -1.91 -3.41 8.05
N TRP A 33 -2.67 -2.64 7.26
CA TRP A 33 -4.12 -2.55 7.35
C TRP A 33 -4.79 -3.90 7.06
N ASP A 34 -4.35 -4.60 6.01
CA ASP A 34 -4.86 -5.94 5.65
C ASP A 34 -4.60 -6.95 6.75
N PHE A 35 -3.40 -6.97 7.32
CA PHE A 35 -3.10 -7.83 8.48
C PHE A 35 -4.03 -7.53 9.67
N ALA A 36 -4.28 -6.25 9.93
CA ALA A 36 -5.15 -5.82 11.01
C ALA A 36 -6.61 -6.23 10.76
N HIS A 37 -7.07 -6.30 9.51
CA HIS A 37 -8.42 -6.73 9.13
C HIS A 37 -8.55 -8.25 9.03
N LEU A 38 -7.50 -8.93 8.58
CA LEU A 38 -7.37 -10.39 8.60
C LEU A 38 -7.49 -10.92 10.03
N HIS A 39 -6.78 -10.30 10.98
CA HIS A 39 -6.89 -10.64 12.40
C HIS A 39 -8.30 -10.43 12.96
N ARG A 40 -9.02 -9.40 12.48
CA ARG A 40 -10.38 -9.09 12.92
C ARG A 40 -11.48 -9.86 12.19
N GLY A 41 -11.16 -10.51 11.07
CA GLY A 41 -12.13 -11.21 10.22
C GLY A 41 -13.21 -10.29 9.63
N LYS A 42 -12.84 -9.07 9.22
CA LYS A 42 -13.79 -8.04 8.74
C LYS A 42 -13.38 -7.45 7.37
N VAL A 43 -14.31 -6.69 6.76
CA VAL A 43 -14.17 -5.89 5.52
C VAL A 43 -14.15 -6.71 4.23
N VAL A 44 -13.32 -7.76 4.15
CA VAL A 44 -13.22 -8.63 2.96
C VAL A 44 -13.13 -10.11 3.35
N ALA A 45 -13.25 -10.99 2.35
CA ALA A 45 -12.99 -12.41 2.55
C ALA A 45 -11.55 -12.64 3.02
N ARG A 46 -11.35 -13.64 3.88
CA ARG A 46 -10.05 -13.95 4.49
C ARG A 46 -8.94 -14.16 3.45
N SER A 47 -9.22 -14.96 2.42
CA SER A 47 -8.27 -15.25 1.34
C SER A 47 -7.87 -14.01 0.54
N TYR A 48 -8.78 -13.03 0.44
CA TYR A 48 -8.48 -11.77 -0.23
C TYR A 48 -7.53 -10.92 0.60
N ALA A 49 -7.77 -10.79 1.91
CA ALA A 49 -6.86 -10.08 2.82
C ALA A 49 -5.47 -10.75 2.92
N GLU A 50 -5.41 -12.09 2.87
CA GLU A 50 -4.13 -12.82 2.85
C GLU A 50 -3.33 -12.52 1.57
N TRP A 51 -3.98 -12.57 0.40
CA TRP A 51 -3.33 -12.28 -0.87
C TRP A 51 -2.88 -10.81 -0.96
N CYS A 52 -3.78 -9.87 -0.67
CA CYS A 52 -3.47 -8.45 -0.70
C CYS A 52 -2.34 -8.11 0.27
N GLY A 53 -2.38 -8.58 1.52
CA GLY A 53 -1.32 -8.31 2.48
C GLY A 53 0.06 -8.80 2.03
N VAL A 54 0.15 -9.99 1.41
CA VAL A 54 1.43 -10.48 0.84
C VAL A 54 1.87 -9.62 -0.34
N PHE A 55 0.96 -9.35 -1.26
CA PHE A 55 1.25 -8.58 -2.47
C PHE A 55 1.73 -7.17 -2.12
N ASP A 56 1.06 -6.52 -1.17
CA ASP A 56 1.36 -5.17 -0.71
C ASP A 56 2.75 -5.06 -0.07
N ILE A 57 3.11 -6.02 0.77
CA ILE A 57 4.43 -6.05 1.39
C ILE A 57 5.52 -6.24 0.33
N LEU A 58 5.33 -7.18 -0.60
CA LEU A 58 6.32 -7.47 -1.63
C LEU A 58 6.53 -6.28 -2.58
N ILE A 59 5.46 -5.66 -3.07
CA ILE A 59 5.54 -4.49 -3.94
C ILE A 59 6.11 -3.29 -3.18
N GLY A 60 5.68 -3.06 -1.94
CA GLY A 60 6.18 -1.97 -1.12
C GLY A 60 7.69 -2.07 -0.87
N LEU A 61 8.17 -3.24 -0.49
CA LEU A 61 9.60 -3.51 -0.32
C LEU A 61 10.36 -3.40 -1.66
N GLY A 62 9.78 -3.91 -2.75
CA GLY A 62 10.37 -3.80 -4.08
C GLY A 62 10.59 -2.35 -4.50
N LEU A 63 9.59 -1.49 -4.34
CA LEU A 63 9.70 -0.07 -4.67
C LEU A 63 10.78 0.66 -3.84
N ILE A 64 10.95 0.28 -2.58
CA ILE A 64 11.92 0.92 -1.67
C ILE A 64 13.35 0.44 -1.93
N PHE A 65 13.55 -0.85 -2.21
CA PHE A 65 14.88 -1.48 -2.20
C PHE A 65 15.38 -1.96 -3.57
N LEU A 66 14.50 -2.09 -4.57
CA LEU A 66 14.81 -2.57 -5.92
C LEU A 66 14.40 -1.51 -6.96
N PRO A 67 15.08 -0.34 -6.99
CA PRO A 67 14.81 0.69 -7.98
C PRO A 67 15.19 0.25 -9.41
#